data_AF-A0A8J6MVH9-F1
#
_entry.id   AF-A0A8J6MVH9-F1
#
_cell.length_a   1.000
_cell.length_b   1.000
_cell.length_c   1.000
_cell.angle_alpha   90.00
_cell.angle_beta   90.00
_cell.angle_gamma   90.00
#
_symmetry.space_group_name_H-M   'P 1'
#
loop_
_entity.id
_entity.type
_entity.pdbx_description
1 polymer ?
#
loop_
_entity_poly.entity_id
_entity_poly.type
_entity_poly.pdbx_seq_one_letter_code
_entity_poly.pdbx_strand_id
1 'polypeptide(L)'
;MNFYEIDAWLFKLLPYSLKRRISLLLRLCAIIPLLLMASVSYFSIRSVLENKIEKGVQSNLKQTKNGVERMFQNMDYTSRQFALNGIIGEKLERYLTTQDRVEKSDLYEQIYKNMVLLNFNNPETGLVTYWLPQSKSILFETQHVKDVLDLGELPVLAN
;
A
#
# COMPACT_ATOMS: atom_id res chain seq x y z
N MET A 1 41.53 -35.38 -24.03
CA MET A 1 41.25 -36.60 -23.25
C MET A 1 40.32 -37.45 -24.09
N ASN A 2 40.79 -38.61 -24.55
CA ASN A 2 40.18 -39.34 -25.65
C ASN A 2 38.94 -40.11 -25.16
N PHE A 3 37.84 -40.10 -25.91
CA PHE A 3 36.56 -40.72 -25.51
C PHE A 3 36.73 -42.20 -25.11
N TYR A 4 37.64 -42.91 -25.77
CA TYR A 4 38.00 -44.29 -25.50
C TYR A 4 38.62 -44.56 -24.12
N GLU A 5 39.34 -43.60 -23.52
CA GLU A 5 39.95 -43.78 -22.19
C GLU A 5 38.93 -43.67 -21.06
N ILE A 6 37.87 -42.89 -21.28
CA ILE A 6 36.78 -42.70 -20.32
C ILE A 6 35.95 -43.99 -20.22
N ASP A 7 35.65 -44.61 -21.37
CA ASP A 7 34.93 -45.88 -21.43
C ASP A 7 35.72 -47.02 -20.76
N ALA A 8 37.04 -47.06 -20.94
CA ALA A 8 37.90 -48.06 -20.32
C ALA A 8 37.91 -47.97 -18.78
N TRP A 9 37.92 -46.75 -18.23
CA TRP A 9 37.82 -46.52 -16.78
C TRP A 9 36.45 -46.86 -16.22
N LEU A 10 35.38 -46.52 -16.94
CA LEU A 10 33.99 -46.84 -16.59
C LEU A 10 33.75 -48.35 -16.58
N PHE A 11 34.29 -49.10 -17.54
CA PHE A 11 34.16 -50.55 -17.58
C PHE A 11 34.90 -51.27 -16.45
N LYS A 12 36.01 -50.70 -15.96
CA LYS A 12 36.83 -51.30 -14.90
C LYS A 12 36.17 -51.23 -13.51
N LEU A 13 35.27 -50.27 -13.29
CA LEU A 13 34.48 -50.12 -12.05
C LEU A 13 33.20 -50.98 -12.03
N LEU A 14 32.84 -51.62 -13.14
CA LEU A 14 31.60 -52.39 -13.26
C LEU A 14 31.81 -53.86 -12.84
N PRO A 15 30.89 -54.46 -12.06
CA PRO A 15 31.05 -55.83 -11.61
C PRO A 15 30.97 -56.82 -12.78
N TYR A 16 31.82 -57.85 -12.75
CA TYR A 16 31.95 -58.89 -13.78
C TYR A 16 30.67 -59.69 -14.08
N SER A 17 29.68 -59.67 -13.17
CA SER A 17 28.38 -60.35 -13.37
C SER A 17 27.35 -59.44 -14.04
N LEU A 18 26.84 -59.88 -15.21
CA LEU A 18 25.87 -59.16 -16.03
C LEU A 18 24.61 -58.74 -15.27
N LYS A 19 24.08 -59.62 -14.42
CA LYS A 19 22.89 -59.36 -13.59
C LYS A 19 23.12 -58.20 -12.61
N ARG A 20 24.33 -58.12 -12.03
CA ARG A 20 24.68 -57.08 -11.04
C ARG A 20 24.92 -55.72 -11.71
N ARG A 21 25.50 -55.72 -12.92
CA ARG A 21 25.71 -54.51 -13.73
C ARG A 21 24.39 -53.84 -14.12
N ILE A 22 23.44 -54.61 -14.64
CA ILE A 22 22.12 -54.08 -15.04
C ILE A 22 21.35 -53.55 -13.82
N SER A 23 21.38 -54.26 -12.68
CA SER A 23 20.74 -53.81 -11.44
C SER A 23 21.34 -52.52 -10.86
N LEU A 24 22.66 -52.31 -10.98
CA LEU A 24 23.32 -51.08 -10.54
C LEU A 24 22.99 -49.90 -11.46
N LEU A 25 23.03 -50.10 -12.78
CA LEU A 25 22.69 -49.07 -13.75
C LEU A 25 21.23 -48.64 -13.61
N LEU A 26 20.31 -49.58 -13.40
CA LEU A 26 18.90 -49.27 -13.14
C LEU A 26 18.71 -48.40 -11.90
N ARG A 27 19.41 -48.73 -10.81
CA ARG A 27 19.36 -47.95 -9.56
C ARG A 27 19.94 -46.56 -9.74
N LEU A 28 21.08 -46.42 -10.41
CA LEU A 28 21.69 -45.12 -10.69
C LEU A 28 20.78 -44.26 -11.57
N CYS A 29 20.18 -44.84 -12.59
CA CYS A 29 19.25 -44.16 -13.48
C CYS A 29 17.97 -43.71 -12.77
N ALA A 30 17.55 -44.38 -11.69
CA ALA A 30 16.44 -43.94 -10.84
C ALA A 30 16.86 -42.87 -9.82
N ILE A 31 18.03 -43.03 -9.17
CA ILE A 31 18.49 -42.16 -8.09
C ILE A 31 18.95 -40.79 -8.61
N ILE A 32 19.66 -40.75 -9.74
CA ILE A 32 20.19 -39.50 -10.33
C ILE A 32 19.08 -38.48 -10.62
N PRO A 33 18.00 -38.80 -11.37
CA PRO A 33 16.93 -37.84 -11.62
C PRO A 33 16.18 -37.46 -10.34
N LEU A 34 16.05 -38.38 -9.38
CA LEU A 34 15.48 -38.09 -8.07
C LEU A 34 16.27 -37.03 -7.30
N LEU A 35 17.60 -37.17 -7.27
CA LEU A 35 18.50 -36.20 -6.63
C LEU A 35 18.48 -34.85 -7.35
N LEU A 36 18.44 -34.86 -8.68
CA LEU A 36 18.33 -33.64 -9.48
C LEU A 36 17.01 -32.91 -9.20
N MET A 37 15.88 -33.63 -9.17
CA MET A 37 14.58 -33.04 -8.83
C MET A 37 14.57 -32.47 -7.41
N ALA A 38 15.11 -33.20 -6.43
CA ALA A 38 15.20 -32.72 -5.05
C ALA A 38 16.04 -31.44 -4.94
N SER A 39 17.17 -31.38 -5.66
CA SER A 39 18.04 -30.20 -5.71
C SER A 39 17.32 -28.99 -6.32
N VAL A 40 16.71 -29.15 -7.49
CA VAL A 40 15.96 -28.06 -8.17
C VAL A 40 14.80 -27.57 -7.31
N SER A 41 14.08 -28.50 -6.66
CA SER A 41 13.00 -28.17 -5.74
C SER A 41 13.50 -27.34 -4.56
N TYR A 42 14.61 -27.75 -3.93
CA TYR A 42 15.21 -27.04 -2.80
C TYR A 42 15.64 -25.61 -3.18
N PHE A 43 16.34 -25.44 -4.30
CA PHE A 43 16.73 -24.10 -4.79
C PHE A 43 15.51 -23.23 -5.12
N SER A 44 14.47 -23.81 -5.72
CA SER A 44 13.25 -23.08 -6.06
C SER A 44 12.51 -22.60 -4.81
N ILE A 45 12.37 -23.46 -3.80
CA ILE A 45 11.71 -23.10 -2.53
C ILE A 45 12.46 -21.97 -1.83
N ARG A 46 13.78 -22.08 -1.71
CA ARG A 46 14.59 -21.02 -1.09
C ARG A 46 14.50 -19.71 -1.86
N SER A 47 14.56 -19.76 -3.19
CA SER A 47 14.40 -18.58 -4.03
C SER A 47 13.03 -17.93 -3.86
N VAL A 48 11.95 -18.70 -3.75
CA VAL A 48 10.62 -18.15 -3.48
C VAL A 48 10.56 -17.48 -2.10
N LEU A 49 11.10 -18.14 -1.06
CA LEU A 49 11.04 -17.63 0.30
C LEU A 49 11.85 -16.33 0.46
N GLU A 50 13.12 -16.35 0.07
CA GLU A 50 14.05 -15.22 0.27
C GLU A 50 13.84 -14.10 -0.77
N ASN A 51 13.66 -14.43 -2.06
CA ASN A 51 13.56 -13.39 -3.08
C ASN A 51 12.15 -12.88 -3.32
N LYS A 52 11.10 -13.68 -3.14
CA LYS A 52 9.74 -13.26 -3.47
C LYS A 52 8.94 -12.90 -2.25
N ILE A 53 8.92 -13.75 -1.22
CA ILE A 53 8.08 -13.53 -0.04
C ILE A 53 8.67 -12.40 0.81
N GLU A 54 9.93 -12.49 1.21
CA GLU A 54 10.55 -11.46 2.05
C GLU A 54 10.54 -10.08 1.38
N LYS A 55 10.99 -10.01 0.12
CA LYS A 55 10.95 -8.75 -0.67
C LYS A 55 9.53 -8.27 -0.90
N GLY A 56 8.57 -9.19 -1.09
CA GLY A 56 7.15 -8.86 -1.23
C GLY A 56 6.60 -8.20 0.03
N VAL A 57 6.88 -8.76 1.20
CA VAL A 57 6.48 -8.20 2.51
C VAL A 57 7.13 -6.83 2.73
N GLN A 58 8.45 -6.72 2.53
CA GLN A 58 9.17 -5.45 2.70
C GLN A 58 8.65 -4.37 1.72
N SER A 59 8.39 -4.75 0.47
CA SER A 59 7.81 -3.85 -0.53
C SER A 59 6.41 -3.39 -0.14
N ASN A 60 5.55 -4.31 0.32
CA ASN A 60 4.21 -3.96 0.77
C ASN A 60 4.24 -3.01 1.97
N LEU A 61 5.06 -3.30 2.99
CA LEU A 61 5.25 -2.41 4.15
C LEU A 61 5.72 -1.02 3.73
N LYS A 62 6.68 -0.94 2.80
CA LYS A 62 7.16 0.34 2.26
C LYS A 62 6.07 1.08 1.50
N GLN A 63 5.26 0.37 0.70
CA GLN A 63 4.14 0.98 -0.04
C GLN A 63 3.08 1.52 0.92
N THR A 64 2.72 0.76 1.96
CA THR A 64 1.79 1.19 3.00
C THR A 64 2.31 2.41 3.75
N LYS A 65 3.57 2.38 4.20
CA LYS A 65 4.23 3.54 4.83
C LYS A 65 4.16 4.78 3.93
N ASN A 66 4.57 4.63 2.67
CA ASN A 66 4.56 5.73 1.71
C ASN A 66 3.13 6.22 1.41
N GLY A 67 2.13 5.33 1.49
CA GLY A 67 0.71 5.69 1.37
C GLY A 67 0.27 6.59 2.52
N VAL A 68 0.52 6.16 3.75
CA VAL A 68 0.21 6.94 4.96
C VAL A 68 0.94 8.28 4.97
N GLU A 69 2.22 8.32 4.60
CA GLU A 69 2.99 9.56 4.52
C GLU A 69 2.40 10.54 3.50
N ARG A 70 1.95 10.04 2.33
CA ARG A 70 1.25 10.85 1.34
C ARG A 70 -0.10 11.35 1.86
N MET A 71 -0.86 10.54 2.59
CA MET A 71 -2.11 10.98 3.22
C MET A 71 -1.87 12.14 4.19
N PHE A 72 -0.86 12.04 5.06
CA PHE A 72 -0.50 13.14 5.97
C PHE A 72 -0.07 14.40 5.23
N GLN A 73 0.72 14.27 4.16
CA GLN A 73 1.12 15.43 3.33
C GLN A 73 -0.10 16.10 2.66
N ASN A 74 -1.04 15.32 2.15
CA ASN A 74 -2.28 15.85 1.57
C ASN A 74 -3.15 16.54 2.62
N MET A 75 -3.23 15.99 3.84
CA MET A 75 -3.95 16.61 4.96
C MET A 75 -3.29 17.91 5.42
N ASP A 76 -1.95 17.96 5.51
CA ASP A 76 -1.23 19.20 5.83
C ASP A 76 -1.48 20.26 4.76
N TYR A 77 -1.33 19.91 3.47
CA TYR A 77 -1.61 20.84 2.38
C TYR A 77 -3.05 21.34 2.40
N THR A 78 -4.02 20.42 2.56
CA THR A 78 -5.44 20.77 2.62
C THR A 78 -5.71 21.67 3.81
N SER A 79 -5.28 21.31 5.02
CA SER A 79 -5.53 22.12 6.23
C SER A 79 -5.00 23.56 6.12
N ARG A 80 -3.86 23.78 5.45
CA ARG A 80 -3.34 25.13 5.17
C ARG A 80 -4.24 25.94 4.24
N GLN A 81 -4.96 25.33 3.31
CA GLN A 81 -5.94 26.04 2.47
C GLN A 81 -7.18 26.51 3.27
N PHE A 82 -7.49 25.82 4.37
CA PHE A 82 -8.59 26.12 5.28
C PHE A 82 -8.22 27.12 6.39
N ALA A 83 -6.93 27.25 6.71
CA ALA A 83 -6.45 28.24 7.67
C ALA A 83 -6.82 29.67 7.24
N LEU A 84 -6.92 30.60 8.20
CA LEU A 84 -7.37 31.99 7.96
C LEU A 84 -6.56 32.73 6.87
N ASN A 85 -5.29 32.37 6.69
CA ASN A 85 -4.42 32.93 5.65
C ASN A 85 -4.50 32.19 4.29
N GLY A 86 -5.40 31.19 4.18
CA GLY A 86 -5.65 30.39 2.99
C GLY A 86 -6.87 30.88 2.21
N ILE A 87 -6.99 30.41 0.96
CA ILE A 87 -8.00 30.88 0.00
C ILE A 87 -9.45 30.69 0.51
N ILE A 88 -9.69 29.68 1.35
CA ILE A 88 -11.01 29.44 1.95
C ILE A 88 -11.17 30.21 3.27
N GLY A 89 -10.12 30.26 4.11
CA GLY A 89 -10.17 30.92 5.40
C GLY A 89 -10.45 32.42 5.32
N GLU A 90 -9.82 33.12 4.38
CA GLU A 90 -10.06 34.55 4.14
C GLU A 90 -11.53 34.83 3.76
N LYS A 91 -12.10 33.98 2.90
CA LYS A 91 -13.51 34.08 2.51
C LYS A 91 -14.45 33.79 3.67
N LEU A 92 -14.09 32.84 4.54
CA LEU A 92 -14.87 32.54 5.73
C LEU A 92 -14.89 33.72 6.69
N GLU A 93 -13.76 34.37 6.94
CA GLU A 93 -13.70 35.57 7.80
C GLU A 93 -14.64 36.66 7.27
N ARG A 94 -14.62 36.91 5.97
CA ARG A 94 -15.53 37.88 5.32
C ARG A 94 -16.99 37.44 5.41
N TYR A 95 -17.28 36.14 5.27
CA TYR A 95 -18.62 35.59 5.42
C TYR A 95 -19.18 35.76 6.84
N LEU A 96 -18.34 35.62 7.86
CA LEU A 96 -18.71 35.77 9.26
C LEU A 96 -18.89 37.24 9.66
N THR A 97 -18.17 38.16 9.03
CA THR A 97 -18.16 39.59 9.39
C THR A 97 -19.13 40.44 8.57
N THR A 98 -19.45 40.06 7.33
CA THR A 98 -20.32 40.90 6.48
C THR A 98 -21.79 40.88 6.94
N GLN A 99 -22.44 42.04 6.88
CA GLN A 99 -23.87 42.18 7.17
C GLN A 99 -24.75 42.18 5.90
N ASP A 100 -24.15 42.31 4.72
CA ASP A 100 -24.87 42.25 3.45
C ASP A 100 -25.28 40.80 3.14
N ARG A 101 -26.59 40.58 3.03
CA ARG A 101 -27.18 39.26 2.76
C ARG A 101 -26.86 38.72 1.36
N VAL A 102 -26.70 39.61 0.37
CA VAL A 102 -26.36 39.22 -1.00
C VAL A 102 -24.90 38.76 -1.06
N GLU A 103 -23.99 39.57 -0.51
CA GLU A 103 -22.57 39.22 -0.41
C GLU A 103 -22.37 37.93 0.39
N LYS A 104 -23.11 37.77 1.49
CA LYS A 104 -23.07 36.56 2.32
C LYS A 104 -23.48 35.30 1.55
N SER A 105 -24.47 35.39 0.66
CA SER A 105 -24.90 34.27 -0.18
C SER A 105 -23.86 33.91 -1.25
N ASP A 106 -23.25 34.91 -1.89
CA ASP A 106 -22.19 34.68 -2.89
C ASP A 106 -20.94 34.08 -2.24
N LEU A 107 -20.51 34.60 -1.08
CA LEU A 107 -19.42 34.02 -0.30
C LEU A 107 -19.72 32.57 0.11
N TYR A 108 -20.97 32.25 0.47
CA TYR A 108 -21.36 30.89 0.81
C TYR A 108 -21.13 29.93 -0.36
N GLU A 109 -21.63 30.27 -1.55
CA GLU A 109 -21.47 29.44 -2.74
C GLU A 109 -20.01 29.26 -3.13
N GLN A 110 -19.22 30.33 -3.07
CA GLN A 110 -17.79 30.29 -3.38
C GLN A 110 -17.01 29.41 -2.40
N ILE A 111 -17.28 29.52 -1.09
CA ILE A 111 -16.65 28.68 -0.06
C ILE A 111 -17.01 27.22 -0.31
N TYR A 112 -18.31 26.92 -0.47
CA TYR A 112 -18.78 25.56 -0.71
C TYR A 112 -18.15 24.95 -1.96
N LYS A 113 -18.15 25.68 -3.09
CA LYS A 113 -17.55 25.21 -4.35
C LYS A 113 -16.06 24.95 -4.22
N ASN A 114 -15.33 25.84 -3.54
CA ASN A 114 -13.90 25.68 -3.31
C ASN A 114 -13.61 24.46 -2.40
N MET A 115 -14.42 24.25 -1.37
CA MET A 115 -14.31 23.08 -0.49
C MET A 115 -14.57 21.78 -1.23
N VAL A 116 -15.64 21.72 -2.04
CA VAL A 116 -15.96 20.53 -2.84
C VAL A 116 -14.84 20.23 -3.84
N LEU A 117 -14.29 21.26 -4.52
CA LEU A 117 -13.20 21.08 -5.48
C LEU A 117 -11.91 20.57 -4.80
N LEU A 118 -11.57 21.12 -3.64
CA LEU A 118 -10.40 20.66 -2.88
C LEU A 118 -10.59 19.25 -2.34
N ASN A 119 -11.78 18.90 -1.86
CA ASN A 119 -12.09 17.53 -1.42
C ASN A 119 -12.08 16.54 -2.59
N PHE A 120 -12.57 16.95 -3.77
CA PHE A 120 -12.51 16.13 -4.97
C PHE A 120 -11.07 15.82 -5.40
N ASN A 121 -10.16 16.79 -5.27
CA ASN A 121 -8.74 16.59 -5.57
C ASN A 121 -7.99 15.82 -4.47
N ASN A 122 -8.57 15.70 -3.27
CA ASN A 122 -8.01 14.99 -2.12
C ASN A 122 -9.08 14.08 -1.49
N PRO A 123 -9.53 13.01 -2.17
CA PRO A 123 -10.65 12.20 -1.69
C PRO A 123 -10.36 11.48 -0.36
N GLU A 124 -9.07 11.26 -0.07
CA GLU A 124 -8.59 10.66 1.19
C GLU A 124 -8.86 11.53 2.43
N THR A 125 -9.18 12.82 2.27
CA THR A 125 -9.44 13.72 3.39
C THR A 125 -10.83 13.52 4.02
N GLY A 126 -11.74 12.82 3.34
CA GLY A 126 -13.05 12.46 3.89
C GLY A 126 -14.01 13.66 4.03
N LEU A 127 -14.63 13.79 5.22
CA LEU A 127 -15.52 14.90 5.54
C LEU A 127 -14.70 16.16 5.81
N VAL A 128 -15.01 17.24 5.10
CA VAL A 128 -14.44 18.55 5.35
C VAL A 128 -15.57 19.52 5.67
N THR A 129 -15.46 20.21 6.80
CA THR A 129 -16.52 21.09 7.30
C THR A 129 -15.98 22.13 8.28
N TYR A 130 -16.72 23.22 8.46
CA TYR A 130 -16.49 24.20 9.53
C TYR A 130 -17.48 23.96 10.68
N TRP A 131 -16.95 23.75 11.88
CA TRP A 131 -17.75 23.60 13.09
C TRP A 131 -17.79 24.91 13.89
N LEU A 132 -18.99 25.38 14.20
CA LEU A 132 -19.20 26.57 15.05
C LEU A 132 -19.50 26.12 16.49
N PRO A 133 -18.56 26.36 17.45
CA PRO A 133 -18.72 25.91 18.83
C PRO A 133 -19.93 26.53 19.53
N GLN A 134 -20.19 27.80 19.26
CA GLN A 134 -21.20 28.59 19.97
C GLN A 134 -22.63 28.16 19.62
N SER A 135 -22.87 27.82 18.36
CA SER A 135 -24.19 27.41 17.84
C SER A 135 -24.33 25.89 17.71
N LYS A 136 -23.27 25.11 17.97
CA LYS A 136 -23.17 23.67 17.68
C LYS A 136 -23.61 23.33 16.25
N SER A 137 -23.35 24.22 15.31
CA SER A 137 -23.79 24.08 13.93
C SER A 137 -22.61 23.79 13.02
N ILE A 138 -22.87 22.96 12.03
CA ILE A 138 -21.93 22.59 10.98
C ILE A 138 -22.20 23.50 9.77
N LEU A 139 -21.14 23.99 9.12
CA LEU A 139 -21.22 24.78 7.90
C LEU A 139 -20.42 24.11 6.78
N PHE A 140 -20.90 24.26 5.55
CA PHE A 140 -20.19 23.86 4.34
C PHE A 140 -19.78 22.37 4.35
N GLU A 141 -20.76 21.47 4.49
CA GLU A 141 -20.50 20.02 4.51
C GLU A 141 -20.17 19.49 3.11
N THR A 142 -18.98 18.90 2.91
CA THR A 142 -18.65 18.21 1.65
C THR A 142 -19.31 16.83 1.52
N GLN A 143 -19.77 16.26 2.63
CA GLN A 143 -20.51 15.00 2.72
C GLN A 143 -21.62 15.17 3.75
N HIS A 144 -22.80 14.59 3.52
CA HIS A 144 -23.92 14.77 4.42
C HIS A 144 -23.65 14.13 5.79
N VAL A 145 -23.68 14.93 6.85
CA VAL A 145 -23.57 14.45 8.23
C VAL A 145 -24.97 14.12 8.76
N LYS A 146 -25.21 12.86 9.10
CA LYS A 146 -26.55 12.34 9.44
C LYS A 146 -27.04 12.74 10.84
N ASP A 147 -26.12 12.97 11.77
CA ASP A 147 -26.38 13.28 13.18
C ASP A 147 -25.66 14.57 13.60
N VAL A 148 -26.05 15.14 14.75
CA VAL A 148 -25.34 16.30 15.33
C VAL A 148 -23.91 15.86 15.67
N LEU A 149 -22.92 16.32 14.89
CA LEU A 149 -21.51 16.04 15.13
C LEU A 149 -21.07 16.67 16.46
N ASP A 150 -20.90 15.85 17.50
CA ASP A 150 -20.23 16.26 18.74
C ASP A 150 -18.75 15.88 18.66
N LEU A 151 -17.89 16.89 18.54
CA LEU A 151 -16.44 16.69 18.50
C LEU A 151 -15.89 16.10 19.81
N GLY A 152 -16.65 16.16 20.91
CA GLY A 152 -16.30 15.55 22.19
C GLY A 152 -16.48 14.04 22.26
N GLU A 153 -17.24 13.44 21.34
CA GLU A 153 -17.46 11.99 21.26
C GLU A 153 -16.50 11.29 20.28
N LEU A 154 -15.65 12.05 19.59
CA LEU A 154 -14.70 11.49 18.64
C LEU A 154 -13.62 10.65 19.36
N PRO A 155 -13.23 9.51 18.78
CA PRO A 155 -12.19 8.66 19.36
C PRO A 155 -10.86 9.42 19.45
N VAL A 156 -10.29 9.44 20.65
CA VAL A 156 -8.98 10.05 20.91
C VAL A 156 -7.90 9.15 20.31
N LEU A 157 -7.11 9.67 19.36
CA LEU A 157 -6.13 8.89 18.61
C LEU A 157 -4.85 8.56 19.41
N ALA A 158 -4.62 9.26 20.53
CA ALA A 158 -3.56 8.95 21.49
C ALA A 158 -3.90 9.59 22.85
N ASN A 159 -3.64 8.84 23.94
CA ASN A 159 -3.62 9.36 25.31
C ASN A 159 -2.23 9.86 25.68
#